data_AF-A0A662MMD1-F1
#
_entry.id   AF-A0A662MMD1-F1
#
_cell.length_a   1.000
_cell.length_b   1.000
_cell.length_c   1.000
_cell.angle_alpha   90.00
_cell.angle_beta   90.00
_cell.angle_gamma   90.00
#
_symmetry.space_group_name_H-M   'P 1'
#
loop_
_entity.id
_entity.type
_entity.pdbx_description
1 polymer ?
#
loop_
_entity_poly.entity_id
_entity_poly.type
_entity_poly.pdbx_seq_one_letter_code
_entity_poly.pdbx_strand_id
1 'polypeptide(L)'
;MKKPIVYLAGAIESTPDGGVGWRRDITKPLEENGFKVFDPCIERDGEIAKMLGWDEFSIKKWNALKEDNFLQVFKIMHMVVSKDIEAVCNSDILLAKYDTYALTSAGTHGEITLARSLDKLVVILLDDHIGADNIPAWVLGCVDSIYTEEDALLRDLMETYLKRRAALHGEE
;
A
#
# COMPACT_ATOMS: atom_id res chain seq x y z
N MET A 1 4.87 -23.95 -5.32
CA MET A 1 5.57 -22.65 -5.13
C MET A 1 4.87 -21.87 -4.03
N LYS A 2 5.61 -21.06 -3.25
CA LYS A 2 5.00 -20.10 -2.30
C LYS A 2 4.23 -19.05 -3.11
N LYS A 3 2.98 -18.75 -2.71
CA LYS A 3 2.20 -17.66 -3.29
C LYS A 3 2.92 -16.32 -3.05
N PRO A 4 3.06 -15.44 -4.06
CA PRO A 4 3.67 -14.13 -3.87
C PRO A 4 2.80 -13.26 -2.97
N ILE A 5 3.41 -12.39 -2.18
CA ILE A 5 2.73 -11.50 -1.24
C ILE A 5 2.66 -10.09 -1.83
N VAL A 6 1.45 -9.54 -1.93
CA VAL A 6 1.16 -8.17 -2.36
C VAL A 6 0.88 -7.32 -1.13
N TYR A 7 1.65 -6.26 -0.93
CA TYR A 7 1.37 -5.21 0.05
C TYR A 7 0.54 -4.10 -0.59
N LEU A 8 -0.59 -3.73 0.03
CA LEU A 8 -1.49 -2.69 -0.47
C LEU A 8 -1.15 -1.30 0.10
N ALA A 9 -0.40 -0.53 -0.68
CA ALA A 9 -0.07 0.85 -0.38
C ALA A 9 -1.14 1.81 -0.91
N GLY A 10 -1.29 2.97 -0.28
CA GLY A 10 -2.28 3.97 -0.67
C GLY A 10 -2.71 4.82 0.51
N ALA A 11 -3.31 5.97 0.23
CA ALA A 11 -3.71 6.91 1.27
C ALA A 11 -4.67 6.28 2.31
N ILE A 12 -4.53 6.76 3.54
CA ILE A 12 -5.34 6.36 4.70
C ILE A 12 -5.78 7.62 5.46
N GLU A 13 -4.82 8.47 5.85
CA GLU A 13 -5.14 9.64 6.67
C GLU A 13 -6.02 10.67 5.95
N SER A 14 -5.76 10.88 4.65
CA SER A 14 -6.45 11.85 3.80
C SER A 14 -7.72 11.30 3.16
N THR A 15 -7.97 9.98 3.22
CA THR A 15 -9.13 9.34 2.59
C THR A 15 -10.37 9.36 3.50
N PRO A 16 -11.58 9.64 2.97
CA PRO A 16 -12.81 9.70 3.78
C PRO A 16 -13.17 8.40 4.51
N ASP A 17 -12.87 7.25 3.90
CA ASP A 17 -13.16 5.91 4.44
C ASP A 17 -11.95 5.27 5.12
N GLY A 18 -10.84 6.00 5.30
CA GLY A 18 -9.58 5.44 5.80
C GLY A 18 -8.88 4.51 4.80
N GLY A 19 -9.30 4.49 3.53
CA GLY A 19 -8.69 3.72 2.47
C GLY A 19 -9.04 2.23 2.52
N VAL A 20 -10.08 1.85 3.27
CA VAL A 20 -10.50 0.45 3.45
C VAL A 20 -11.31 -0.08 2.27
N GLY A 21 -12.06 0.77 1.57
CA GLY A 21 -12.97 0.37 0.50
C GLY A 21 -12.23 -0.31 -0.65
N TRP A 22 -11.29 0.41 -1.27
CA TRP A 22 -10.54 -0.10 -2.41
C TRP A 22 -9.69 -1.32 -2.06
N ARG A 23 -9.11 -1.36 -0.85
CA ARG A 23 -8.30 -2.49 -0.39
C ARG A 23 -9.14 -3.76 -0.28
N ARG A 24 -10.33 -3.65 0.32
CA ARG A 24 -11.31 -4.75 0.36
C ARG A 24 -11.69 -5.21 -1.05
N ASP A 25 -11.94 -4.27 -1.94
CA ASP A 25 -12.46 -4.56 -3.28
C ASP A 25 -11.39 -5.27 -4.16
N ILE A 26 -10.12 -4.84 -4.11
CA ILE A 26 -9.02 -5.46 -4.87
C ILE A 26 -8.49 -6.77 -4.26
N THR A 27 -8.67 -6.97 -2.95
CA THR A 27 -8.10 -8.12 -2.23
C THR A 27 -8.58 -9.44 -2.80
N LYS A 28 -9.89 -9.61 -2.96
CA LYS A 28 -10.47 -10.88 -3.42
C LYS A 28 -9.99 -11.25 -4.84
N PRO A 29 -10.06 -10.35 -5.85
CA PRO A 29 -9.50 -10.63 -7.16
C PRO A 29 -8.01 -11.01 -7.14
N LEU A 30 -7.18 -10.37 -6.32
CA LEU A 30 -5.76 -10.74 -6.18
C LEU A 30 -5.59 -12.15 -5.60
N GLU A 31 -6.35 -12.50 -4.57
CA GLU A 31 -6.27 -13.84 -3.96
C GLU A 31 -6.72 -14.95 -4.93
N GLU A 32 -7.75 -14.68 -5.72
CA GLU A 32 -8.24 -15.55 -6.80
C GLU A 32 -7.18 -15.74 -7.90
N ASN A 33 -6.36 -14.72 -8.17
CA ASN A 33 -5.21 -14.76 -9.08
C ASN A 33 -3.92 -15.34 -8.46
N GLY A 34 -4.01 -15.95 -7.28
CA GLY A 34 -2.93 -16.73 -6.69
C GLY A 34 -1.96 -15.94 -5.81
N PHE A 35 -2.29 -14.68 -5.46
CA PHE A 35 -1.53 -13.89 -4.50
C PHE A 35 -1.96 -14.16 -3.05
N LYS A 36 -1.11 -13.75 -2.11
CA LYS A 36 -1.49 -13.42 -0.74
C LYS A 36 -1.50 -11.91 -0.61
N VAL A 37 -2.46 -11.36 0.11
CA VAL A 37 -2.59 -9.90 0.25
C VAL A 37 -2.31 -9.50 1.68
N PHE A 38 -1.52 -8.43 1.85
CA PHE A 38 -1.32 -7.73 3.11
C PHE A 38 -1.99 -6.36 3.02
N ASP A 39 -3.01 -6.16 3.86
CA ASP A 39 -3.73 -4.89 4.00
C ASP A 39 -3.29 -4.21 5.31
N PRO A 40 -2.57 -3.06 5.24
CA PRO A 40 -2.11 -2.37 6.43
C PRO A 40 -3.27 -1.83 7.30
N CYS A 41 -4.45 -1.58 6.75
CA CYS A 41 -5.60 -1.12 7.54
C CYS A 41 -6.09 -2.22 8.48
N ILE A 42 -6.18 -3.48 8.04
CA ILE A 42 -6.67 -4.58 8.89
C ILE A 42 -5.76 -4.79 10.10
N GLU A 43 -4.45 -4.87 9.86
CA GLU A 43 -3.46 -5.19 10.90
C GLU A 43 -3.30 -4.03 11.90
N ARG A 44 -3.25 -2.80 11.39
CA ARG A 44 -2.99 -1.62 12.20
C ARG A 44 -4.22 -1.19 13.01
N ASP A 45 -5.40 -1.20 12.40
CA ASP A 45 -6.59 -0.55 12.97
C ASP A 45 -7.02 -1.21 14.29
N GLY A 46 -7.00 -2.56 14.35
CA GLY A 46 -7.30 -3.30 15.57
C GLY A 46 -6.33 -3.01 16.71
N GLU A 47 -5.05 -2.80 16.39
CA GLU A 47 -4.04 -2.49 17.39
C GLU A 47 -4.12 -1.06 17.88
N ILE A 48 -4.32 -0.09 16.98
CA ILE A 48 -4.54 1.30 17.36
C ILE A 48 -5.76 1.40 18.28
N ALA A 49 -6.88 0.76 17.89
CA ALA A 49 -8.09 0.75 18.70
C ALA A 49 -7.80 0.18 20.10
N LYS A 50 -7.11 -0.95 20.18
CA LYS A 50 -6.70 -1.56 21.46
C LYS A 50 -5.82 -0.66 22.31
N MET A 51 -4.82 0.01 21.71
CA MET A 51 -3.90 0.91 22.42
C MET A 51 -4.60 2.16 22.96
N LEU A 52 -5.65 2.62 22.27
CA LEU A 52 -6.42 3.80 22.62
C LEU A 52 -7.67 3.49 23.46
N GLY A 53 -7.97 2.21 23.69
CA GLY A 53 -9.19 1.78 24.37
C GLY A 53 -10.45 2.11 23.58
N TRP A 54 -10.37 2.13 22.25
CA TRP A 54 -11.53 2.31 21.37
C TRP A 54 -12.14 0.96 21.02
N ASP A 55 -13.47 0.92 20.87
CA ASP A 55 -14.18 -0.28 20.41
C ASP A 55 -13.74 -0.69 19.00
N GLU A 56 -13.54 0.30 18.13
CA GLU A 56 -13.04 0.15 16.77
C GLU A 56 -12.25 1.39 16.35
N PHE A 57 -11.35 1.20 15.38
CA PHE A 57 -10.65 2.32 14.75
C PHE A 57 -11.64 3.17 13.95
N SER A 58 -11.42 4.49 13.98
CA SER A 58 -12.16 5.43 13.16
C SER A 58 -11.21 6.53 12.73
N ILE A 59 -11.13 6.78 11.42
CA ILE A 59 -10.27 7.84 10.91
C ILE A 59 -10.66 9.22 11.47
N LYS A 60 -11.95 9.44 11.74
CA LYS A 60 -12.44 10.66 12.38
C LYS A 60 -11.90 10.82 13.81
N LYS A 61 -11.93 9.74 14.61
CA LYS A 61 -11.38 9.76 15.97
C LYS A 61 -9.86 9.94 15.94
N TRP A 62 -9.19 9.31 14.98
CA TRP A 62 -7.75 9.44 14.76
C TRP A 62 -7.33 10.87 14.46
N ASN A 63 -8.01 11.54 13.52
CA ASN A 63 -7.70 12.92 13.16
C ASN A 63 -7.97 13.88 14.32
N ALA A 64 -9.07 13.69 15.07
CA ALA A 64 -9.32 14.47 16.29
C ALA A 64 -8.24 14.26 17.36
N LEU A 65 -7.75 13.03 17.55
CA LEU A 65 -6.66 12.74 18.48
C LEU A 65 -5.35 13.41 18.07
N LYS A 66 -5.07 13.52 16.77
CA LYS A 66 -3.87 14.20 16.25
C LYS A 66 -3.85 15.69 16.59
N GLU A 67 -5.03 16.32 16.56
CA GLU A 67 -5.20 17.73 16.94
C GLU A 67 -5.10 17.93 18.46
N ASP A 68 -5.68 17.01 19.24
CA ASP A 68 -5.76 17.12 20.71
C ASP A 68 -4.48 16.67 21.43
N ASN A 69 -3.88 15.56 21.00
CA ASN A 69 -2.74 14.91 21.67
C ASN A 69 -1.73 14.31 20.69
N PHE A 70 -1.00 15.19 20.00
CA PHE A 70 0.01 14.79 19.02
C PHE A 70 1.11 13.88 19.59
N LEU A 71 1.44 13.99 20.89
CA LEU A 71 2.46 13.16 21.54
C LEU A 71 2.01 11.69 21.66
N GLN A 72 0.72 11.45 21.87
CA GLN A 72 0.17 10.09 21.87
C GLN A 72 0.18 9.50 20.46
N VAL A 73 -0.21 10.29 19.45
CA VAL A 73 -0.13 9.91 18.04
C VAL A 73 1.30 9.58 17.63
N PHE A 74 2.27 10.42 18.01
CA PHE A 74 3.69 10.19 17.73
C PHE A 74 4.17 8.82 18.24
N LYS A 75 3.80 8.42 19.46
CA LYS A 75 4.18 7.10 20.02
C LYS A 75 3.54 5.94 19.25
N ILE A 76 2.29 6.08 18.84
CA ILE A 76 1.58 5.05 18.07
C ILE A 76 2.20 4.93 16.68
N MET A 77 2.52 6.05 16.02
CA MET A 77 3.09 6.05 14.68
C MET A 77 4.44 5.35 14.59
N HIS A 78 5.26 5.36 15.66
CA HIS A 78 6.48 4.56 15.68
C HIS A 78 6.21 3.06 15.50
N MET A 79 5.16 2.55 16.14
CA MET A 79 4.74 1.16 15.98
C MET A 79 4.20 0.91 14.58
N VAL A 80 3.29 1.78 14.10
CA VAL A 80 2.69 1.67 12.76
C VAL A 80 3.75 1.62 11.67
N VAL A 81 4.65 2.60 11.65
CA VAL A 81 5.73 2.69 10.66
C VAL A 81 6.64 1.47 10.71
N SER A 82 6.96 0.97 11.90
CA SER A 82 7.80 -0.23 12.03
C SER A 82 7.12 -1.46 11.40
N LYS A 83 5.80 -1.61 11.57
CA LYS A 83 5.04 -2.71 11.01
C LYS A 83 4.86 -2.61 9.50
N ASP A 84 4.57 -1.41 9.00
CA ASP A 84 4.44 -1.18 7.56
C ASP A 84 5.78 -1.46 6.87
N ILE A 85 6.91 -1.01 7.46
CA ILE A 85 8.26 -1.33 6.96
C ILE A 85 8.49 -2.85 6.95
N GLU A 86 8.18 -3.56 8.04
CA GLU A 86 8.35 -5.01 8.13
C GLU A 86 7.50 -5.74 7.09
N ALA A 87 6.24 -5.31 6.90
CA ALA A 87 5.32 -5.88 5.93
C ALA A 87 5.81 -5.68 4.49
N VAL A 88 6.30 -4.48 4.15
CA VAL A 88 6.92 -4.19 2.85
C VAL A 88 8.21 -5.01 2.65
N CYS A 89 9.03 -5.18 3.68
CA CYS A 89 10.22 -6.03 3.59
C CYS A 89 9.87 -7.50 3.26
N ASN A 90 8.78 -7.98 3.85
CA ASN A 90 8.30 -9.36 3.72
C ASN A 90 7.39 -9.61 2.50
N SER A 91 6.99 -8.56 1.78
CA SER A 91 6.21 -8.69 0.54
C SER A 91 7.11 -8.96 -0.67
N ASP A 92 6.51 -9.47 -1.74
CA ASP A 92 7.18 -9.64 -3.03
C ASP A 92 6.83 -8.48 -3.99
N ILE A 93 5.65 -7.90 -3.81
CA ILE A 93 5.05 -6.87 -4.66
C ILE A 93 4.50 -5.77 -3.76
N LEU A 94 4.72 -4.51 -4.15
CA LEU A 94 3.98 -3.36 -3.62
C LEU A 94 3.00 -2.88 -4.70
N LEU A 95 1.70 -2.94 -4.38
CA LEU A 95 0.64 -2.38 -5.22
C LEU A 95 0.10 -1.12 -4.55
N ALA A 96 0.32 0.03 -5.19
CA ALA A 96 -0.15 1.32 -4.70
C ALA A 96 -1.39 1.78 -5.46
N LYS A 97 -2.52 2.00 -4.77
CA LYS A 97 -3.58 2.84 -5.34
C LYS A 97 -3.13 4.29 -5.30
N TYR A 98 -3.12 4.94 -6.45
CA TYR A 98 -2.64 6.31 -6.60
C TYR A 98 -3.78 7.21 -7.09
N ASP A 99 -4.47 7.83 -6.12
CA ASP A 99 -5.57 8.77 -6.34
C ASP A 99 -5.21 10.17 -5.81
N THR A 100 -6.18 11.10 -5.81
CA THR A 100 -5.99 12.47 -5.29
C THR A 100 -5.49 12.51 -3.85
N TYR A 101 -5.83 11.51 -3.04
CA TYR A 101 -5.41 11.42 -1.64
C TYR A 101 -3.97 10.90 -1.51
N ALA A 102 -3.52 10.07 -2.44
CA ALA A 102 -2.15 9.55 -2.48
C ALA A 102 -1.10 10.63 -2.78
N LEU A 103 -1.48 11.72 -3.46
CA LEU A 103 -0.59 12.85 -3.78
C LEU A 103 0.07 13.49 -2.55
N THR A 104 -0.60 13.46 -1.40
CA THR A 104 -0.09 14.01 -0.13
C THR A 104 0.24 12.94 0.90
N SER A 105 0.21 11.66 0.49
CA SER A 105 0.43 10.52 1.40
C SER A 105 1.91 10.25 1.62
N ALA A 106 2.47 10.82 2.69
CA ALA A 106 3.86 10.57 3.07
C ALA A 106 4.18 9.07 3.28
N GLY A 107 3.23 8.31 3.85
CA GLY A 107 3.36 6.86 4.03
C GLY A 107 3.53 6.13 2.69
N THR A 108 2.58 6.31 1.77
CA THR A 108 2.60 5.66 0.45
C THR A 108 3.89 5.96 -0.32
N HIS A 109 4.35 7.21 -0.32
CA HIS A 109 5.60 7.60 -1.00
C HIS A 109 6.84 6.96 -0.37
N GLY A 110 6.85 6.86 0.97
CA GLY A 110 7.91 6.18 1.72
C GLY A 110 7.96 4.69 1.43
N GLU A 111 6.80 4.03 1.43
CA GLU A 111 6.66 2.60 1.12
C GLU A 111 7.10 2.28 -0.31
N ILE A 112 6.71 3.11 -1.29
CA ILE A 112 7.15 2.98 -2.70
C ILE A 112 8.67 3.06 -2.81
N THR A 113 9.29 4.05 -2.16
CA THR A 113 10.75 4.22 -2.18
C THR A 113 11.46 3.04 -1.52
N LEU A 114 10.92 2.55 -0.38
CA LEU A 114 11.45 1.38 0.32
C LEU A 114 11.37 0.12 -0.55
N ALA A 115 10.21 -0.17 -1.12
CA ALA A 115 10.00 -1.33 -1.98
C ALA A 115 10.96 -1.31 -3.18
N ARG A 116 11.15 -0.14 -3.80
CA ARG A 116 12.13 0.05 -4.87
C ARG A 116 13.56 -0.25 -4.43
N SER A 117 13.95 0.18 -3.22
CA SER A 117 15.30 -0.04 -2.68
C SER A 117 15.59 -1.50 -2.32
N LEU A 118 14.52 -2.30 -2.14
CA LEU A 118 14.57 -3.73 -1.84
C LEU A 118 14.31 -4.60 -3.09
N ASP A 119 14.39 -4.01 -4.28
CA ASP A 119 14.16 -4.65 -5.59
C ASP A 119 12.81 -5.39 -5.72
N LYS A 120 11.81 -5.00 -4.92
CA LYS A 120 10.43 -5.50 -5.05
C LYS A 120 9.82 -5.06 -6.37
N LEU A 121 8.80 -5.77 -6.85
CA LEU A 121 7.98 -5.29 -7.96
C LEU A 121 7.06 -4.17 -7.44
N VAL A 122 7.19 -2.97 -8.00
CA VAL A 122 6.40 -1.79 -7.61
C VAL A 122 5.41 -1.43 -8.71
N VAL A 123 4.12 -1.53 -8.39
CA VAL A 123 3.03 -1.30 -9.34
C VAL A 123 2.09 -0.21 -8.82
N ILE A 124 1.70 0.71 -9.70
CA ILE A 124 0.66 1.70 -9.43
C ILE A 124 -0.63 1.31 -10.15
N LEU A 125 -1.76 1.35 -9.42
CA LEU A 125 -3.09 1.48 -9.98
C LEU A 125 -3.51 2.95 -9.87
N LEU A 126 -3.51 3.65 -10.98
CA LEU A 126 -3.79 5.07 -11.10
C LEU A 126 -5.31 5.30 -11.21
N ASP A 127 -5.83 6.23 -10.41
CA ASP A 127 -7.22 6.67 -10.53
C ASP A 127 -7.41 7.55 -11.77
N ASP A 128 -8.47 7.34 -12.54
CA ASP A 128 -8.75 8.04 -13.80
C ASP A 128 -8.86 9.57 -13.65
N HIS A 129 -9.12 10.06 -12.43
CA HIS A 129 -9.18 11.49 -12.15
C HIS A 129 -7.80 12.13 -11.93
N ILE A 130 -6.73 11.33 -11.92
CA ILE A 130 -5.35 11.81 -11.81
C ILE A 130 -4.65 11.67 -13.16
N GLY A 131 -4.30 12.82 -13.75
CA GLY A 131 -3.35 12.83 -14.86
C GLY A 131 -1.99 12.32 -14.39
N ALA A 132 -1.34 11.47 -15.19
CA ALA A 132 -0.02 10.90 -14.86
C ALA A 132 1.07 11.98 -14.63
N ASP A 133 0.87 13.18 -15.16
CA ASP A 133 1.69 14.37 -14.93
C ASP A 133 1.67 14.87 -13.48
N ASN A 134 0.68 14.46 -12.68
CA ASN A 134 0.59 14.77 -11.25
C ASN A 134 1.38 13.79 -10.37
N ILE A 135 1.86 12.66 -10.93
CA ILE A 135 2.70 11.74 -10.18
C ILE A 135 4.08 12.37 -10.00
N PRO A 136 4.57 12.56 -8.77
CA PRO A 136 5.90 13.12 -8.55
C PRO A 136 6.98 12.31 -9.29
N ALA A 137 7.91 13.02 -9.94
CA ALA A 137 8.99 12.37 -10.70
C ALA A 137 9.80 11.36 -9.86
N TRP A 138 9.92 11.58 -8.55
CA TRP A 138 10.53 10.63 -7.62
C TRP A 138 9.78 9.29 -7.57
N VAL A 139 8.45 9.34 -7.50
CA VAL A 139 7.58 8.14 -7.54
C VAL A 139 7.72 7.45 -8.89
N LEU A 140 7.72 8.19 -10.00
CA LEU A 140 7.93 7.63 -11.34
C LEU A 140 9.27 6.89 -11.47
N GLY A 141 10.33 7.36 -10.81
CA GLY A 141 11.62 6.67 -10.77
C GLY A 141 11.64 5.37 -9.94
N CYS A 142 10.58 5.12 -9.17
CA CYS A 142 10.48 3.97 -8.27
C CYS A 142 9.57 2.85 -8.77
N VAL A 143 8.77 3.09 -9.81
CA VAL A 143 7.73 2.15 -10.27
C VAL A 143 8.19 1.33 -11.47
N ASP A 144 7.73 0.08 -11.55
CA ASP A 144 7.97 -0.81 -12.68
C ASP A 144 6.84 -0.73 -13.71
N SER A 145 5.60 -0.57 -13.24
CA SER A 145 4.40 -0.49 -14.09
C SER A 145 3.35 0.45 -13.50
N ILE A 146 2.56 1.08 -14.39
CA ILE A 146 1.40 1.90 -14.05
C ILE A 146 0.21 1.37 -14.86
N TYR A 147 -0.90 1.10 -14.19
CA TYR A 147 -2.16 0.67 -14.77
C TYR A 147 -3.24 1.70 -14.46
N THR A 148 -4.13 1.98 -15.40
CA THR A 148 -5.35 2.78 -15.18
C THR A 148 -6.58 1.89 -14.97
N GLU A 149 -6.51 0.64 -15.42
CA GLU A 149 -7.62 -0.32 -15.36
C GLU A 149 -7.27 -1.50 -14.46
N GLU A 150 -8.16 -1.82 -13.52
CA GLU A 150 -8.01 -2.97 -12.62
C GLU A 150 -7.91 -4.30 -13.39
N ASP A 151 -8.73 -4.50 -14.43
CA ASP A 151 -8.70 -5.71 -15.25
C ASP A 151 -7.35 -5.92 -15.95
N ALA A 152 -6.71 -4.84 -16.40
CA ALA A 152 -5.39 -4.91 -17.01
C ALA A 152 -4.31 -5.28 -16.00
N LEU A 153 -4.37 -4.66 -14.81
CA LEU A 153 -3.51 -5.01 -13.68
C LEU A 153 -3.62 -6.50 -13.35
N LEU A 154 -4.83 -6.99 -13.08
CA LEU A 154 -5.06 -8.36 -12.62
C LEU A 154 -4.61 -9.41 -13.65
N ARG A 155 -4.84 -9.14 -14.93
CA ARG A 155 -4.43 -10.02 -16.03
C ARG A 155 -2.90 -10.14 -16.13
N ASP A 156 -2.17 -9.05 -15.96
CA ASP A 156 -0.75 -8.97 -16.32
C ASP A 156 0.20 -9.13 -15.10
N LEU A 157 -0.30 -8.95 -13.86
CA LEU A 157 0.52 -8.86 -12.66
C LEU A 157 1.35 -10.12 -12.38
N MET A 158 0.75 -11.32 -12.49
CA MET A 158 1.45 -12.57 -12.21
C MET A 158 2.58 -12.82 -13.22
N GLU A 159 2.33 -12.59 -14.51
CA GLU A 159 3.34 -12.73 -15.55
C GLU A 159 4.48 -11.74 -15.32
N THR A 160 4.16 -10.49 -15.01
CA THR A 160 5.13 -9.44 -14.71
C THR A 160 6.02 -9.82 -13.52
N TYR A 161 5.41 -10.33 -12.44
CA TYR A 161 6.14 -10.82 -11.28
C TYR A 161 7.08 -11.99 -11.62
N LEU A 162 6.60 -13.00 -12.36
CA LEU A 162 7.42 -14.15 -12.73
C LEU A 162 8.61 -13.75 -13.61
N LYS A 163 8.40 -12.86 -14.60
CA LYS A 163 9.49 -12.33 -15.45
C LYS A 163 10.54 -11.58 -14.65
N ARG A 164 10.12 -10.70 -13.72
CA ARG A 164 11.06 -9.97 -12.85
C ARG A 164 11.86 -10.93 -11.99
N ARG A 165 11.19 -11.92 -11.38
CA ARG A 165 11.83 -12.91 -10.52
C ARG A 165 12.85 -13.74 -11.28
N ALA A 166 12.53 -14.16 -12.51
CA ALA A 166 13.46 -14.86 -13.39
C ALA A 166 14.71 -14.01 -13.69
N ALA A 167 14.53 -12.73 -14.04
CA ALA A 167 15.62 -11.80 -14.32
C ALA A 167 16.55 -11.57 -13.11
N LEU A 168 16.01 -11.53 -11.88
CA LEU A 168 16.80 -11.37 -10.66
C LEU A 168 17.58 -12.62 -10.26
N HIS A 169 17.15 -13.81 -10.70
CA HIS A 169 17.75 -15.09 -10.31
C HIS A 169 18.50 -15.80 -11.46
N GLY A 170 18.53 -15.23 -12.66
CA GLY A 170 19.27 -15.78 -13.81
C GLY A 170 18.67 -17.06 -14.38
N GLU A 171 17.35 -17.26 -14.21
CA GLU A 171 16.60 -18.37 -14.81
C GLU A 171 16.00 -17.89 -16.15
N GLU A 172 16.80 -17.85 -17.22
CA GLU A 172 16.31 -17.72 -18.61
C GLU A 172 15.92 -19.08 -19.21
#